data_AF-A0A0S7BHH8-F1
#
_entry.id   AF-A0A0S7BHH8-F1
#
_cell.length_a   1.000
_cell.length_b   1.000
_cell.length_c   1.000
_cell.angle_alpha   90.00
_cell.angle_beta   90.00
_cell.angle_gamma   90.00
#
_symmetry.space_group_name_H-M   'P 1'
#
loop_
_entity.id
_entity.type
_entity.pdbx_description
1 polymer ?
#
loop_
_entity_poly.entity_id
_entity_poly.type
_entity_poly.pdbx_seq_one_letter_code
_entity_poly.pdbx_strand_id
1 'polypeptide(L)'
;MIPTPGSSTDKLTGLLTRKAFSDLFDEALEIHKAGDVPLSLAFIDIDHFMQINETYGHAAGDEVLVTLASVLRECGGSNAAVCRYGGDEFMILLPDTEREQAFLLIEKLRSDMTQRAFDFKNDQEQLDGISISAGIASAPIDGRLKSELFRKVDQALYRAKATGRGKVRLAYDERMVPKTSHYTQTQLERLSNLAVERQAGEAELLREALDDLIAKYGVNEIER
;
A
#
# COMPACT_ATOMS: atom_id res chain seq x y z
N MET A 1 -23.34 -3.81 -8.50
CA MET A 1 -24.50 -3.42 -7.67
C MET A 1 -24.03 -2.27 -6.79
N ILE A 2 -24.61 -1.08 -6.86
CA ILE A 2 -24.19 0.06 -6.02
C ILE A 2 -24.77 -0.18 -4.61
N PRO A 3 -23.96 -0.30 -3.55
CA PRO A 3 -24.48 -0.59 -2.22
C PRO A 3 -25.26 0.62 -1.65
N THR A 4 -26.37 0.30 -0.98
CA THR A 4 -27.31 1.24 -0.33
C THR A 4 -26.62 2.05 0.79
N PRO A 5 -27.01 3.31 1.08
CA PRO A 5 -26.38 4.10 2.15
C PRO A 5 -26.69 3.49 3.53
N GLY A 6 -25.66 2.96 4.18
CA GLY A 6 -25.66 2.25 5.47
C GLY A 6 -24.21 1.97 5.89
N SER A 7 -23.93 1.15 6.93
CA SER A 7 -22.58 0.95 7.55
C SER A 7 -21.43 0.50 6.63
N SER A 8 -21.71 0.40 5.33
CA SER A 8 -20.78 0.05 4.27
C SER A 8 -20.09 1.26 3.63
N THR A 9 -20.48 2.49 3.96
CA THR A 9 -19.83 3.72 3.44
C THR A 9 -19.29 4.65 4.54
N ASP A 10 -18.16 5.30 4.25
CA ASP A 10 -17.57 6.37 5.05
C ASP A 10 -18.40 7.66 4.92
N LYS A 11 -18.68 8.32 6.05
CA LYS A 11 -19.59 9.49 6.08
C LYS A 11 -19.00 10.73 5.43
N LEU A 12 -17.68 10.92 5.50
CA LEU A 12 -17.02 12.10 4.96
C LEU A 12 -16.84 11.98 3.44
N THR A 13 -16.25 10.87 3.00
CA THR A 13 -15.85 10.69 1.60
C THR A 13 -16.91 9.99 0.75
N GLY A 14 -17.87 9.31 1.38
CA GLY A 14 -18.86 8.44 0.73
C GLY A 14 -18.24 7.17 0.13
N LEU A 15 -16.95 6.91 0.34
CA LEU A 15 -16.27 5.71 -0.15
C LEU A 15 -16.70 4.49 0.65
N LEU A 16 -16.32 3.30 0.20
CA LEU A 16 -16.56 2.08 0.97
C LEU A 16 -15.81 2.13 2.31
N THR A 17 -16.38 1.49 3.32
CA THR A 17 -15.65 1.16 4.56
C THR A 17 -14.71 -0.01 4.31
N ARG A 18 -13.69 -0.16 5.17
CA ARG A 18 -12.77 -1.30 5.16
C ARG A 18 -13.49 -2.66 5.12
N LYS A 19 -14.59 -2.80 5.86
CA LYS A 19 -15.39 -4.04 5.88
C LYS A 19 -16.03 -4.31 4.52
N ALA A 20 -16.74 -3.34 3.95
CA ALA A 20 -17.40 -3.51 2.65
C ALA A 20 -16.39 -3.75 1.51
N PHE A 21 -15.23 -3.08 1.56
CA PHE A 21 -14.14 -3.32 0.62
C PHE A 21 -13.58 -4.73 0.71
N SER A 22 -13.41 -5.25 1.93
CA SER A 22 -12.95 -6.62 2.16
C SER A 22 -13.87 -7.63 1.49
N ASP A 23 -15.19 -7.48 1.63
CA ASP A 23 -16.17 -8.40 1.05
C ASP A 23 -16.10 -8.37 -0.50
N LEU A 24 -16.04 -7.18 -1.10
CA LEU A 24 -15.88 -7.03 -2.56
C LEU A 24 -14.54 -7.56 -3.08
N PHE A 25 -13.48 -7.49 -2.26
CA PHE A 25 -12.20 -8.08 -2.61
C PHE A 25 -12.32 -9.59 -2.77
N ASP A 26 -12.99 -10.25 -1.82
CA ASP A 26 -13.14 -11.71 -1.86
C ASP A 26 -13.93 -12.12 -3.11
N GLU A 27 -15.00 -11.39 -3.46
CA GLU A 27 -15.75 -11.61 -4.72
C GLU A 27 -14.86 -11.44 -5.97
N ALA A 28 -14.08 -10.36 -6.04
CA ALA A 28 -13.21 -10.10 -7.18
C ALA A 28 -12.11 -11.16 -7.33
N LEU A 29 -11.59 -11.68 -6.21
CA LEU A 29 -10.58 -12.72 -6.21
C LEU A 29 -11.12 -14.07 -6.72
N GLU A 30 -12.37 -14.41 -6.41
CA GLU A 30 -13.02 -15.60 -6.98
C GLU A 30 -13.26 -15.46 -8.49
N ILE A 31 -13.64 -14.26 -8.96
CA ILE A 31 -13.76 -13.96 -10.40
C ILE A 31 -12.40 -14.12 -11.09
N HIS A 32 -11.33 -13.55 -10.52
CA HIS A 32 -9.96 -13.71 -11.01
C HIS A 32 -9.59 -15.19 -11.17
N LYS A 33 -9.81 -16.01 -10.12
CA LYS A 33 -9.50 -17.44 -10.14
C LYS A 33 -10.29 -18.22 -11.20
N ALA A 34 -11.55 -17.85 -11.43
CA ALA A 34 -12.43 -18.55 -12.35
C ALA A 34 -12.17 -18.18 -13.82
N GLY A 35 -11.82 -16.91 -14.09
CA GLY A 35 -11.73 -16.35 -15.44
C GLY A 35 -10.31 -16.02 -15.93
N ASP A 36 -9.28 -16.18 -15.09
CA ASP A 36 -7.90 -15.73 -15.35
C ASP A 36 -7.81 -14.24 -15.74
N VAL A 37 -8.69 -13.42 -15.14
CA VAL A 37 -8.79 -11.98 -15.38
C VAL A 37 -7.86 -11.23 -14.43
N PRO A 38 -6.99 -10.31 -14.88
CA PRO A 38 -6.03 -9.64 -14.00
C PRO A 38 -6.73 -8.85 -12.88
N LEU A 39 -6.13 -8.83 -11.70
CA LEU A 39 -6.65 -8.10 -10.54
C LEU A 39 -5.52 -7.33 -9.88
N SER A 40 -5.67 -6.00 -9.78
CA SER A 40 -4.68 -5.14 -9.14
C SER A 40 -5.25 -4.41 -7.92
N LEU A 41 -4.42 -4.26 -6.90
CA LEU A 41 -4.73 -3.56 -5.65
C LEU A 41 -3.73 -2.43 -5.48
N ALA A 42 -4.21 -1.22 -5.18
CA ALA A 42 -3.34 -0.14 -4.73
C ALA A 42 -3.72 0.34 -3.33
N PHE A 43 -2.70 0.63 -2.53
CA PHE A 43 -2.82 1.21 -1.20
C PHE A 43 -2.12 2.57 -1.20
N ILE A 44 -2.88 3.62 -0.90
CA ILE A 44 -2.52 5.02 -1.06
C ILE A 44 -2.62 5.72 0.30
N ASP A 45 -1.69 6.63 0.55
CA ASP A 45 -1.63 7.44 1.76
C ASP A 45 -1.27 8.89 1.41
N ILE A 46 -1.90 9.84 2.09
CA ILE A 46 -1.57 11.26 1.95
C ILE A 46 -0.34 11.58 2.78
N ASP A 47 0.75 11.96 2.10
CA ASP A 47 1.99 12.27 2.78
C ASP A 47 1.82 13.52 3.65
N HIS A 48 2.28 13.45 4.90
CA HIS A 48 2.26 14.58 5.84
C HIS A 48 0.85 15.14 6.14
N PHE A 49 -0.20 14.33 6.07
CA PHE A 49 -1.58 14.78 6.31
C PHE A 49 -1.80 15.49 7.66
N MET A 50 -1.10 15.08 8.72
CA MET A 50 -1.15 15.78 10.01
C MET A 50 -0.69 17.23 9.90
N GLN A 51 0.36 17.51 9.11
CA GLN A 51 0.85 18.88 8.88
C GLN A 51 -0.17 19.72 8.12
N ILE A 52 -0.88 19.13 7.15
CA ILE A 52 -1.98 19.82 6.45
C ILE A 52 -3.05 20.26 7.46
N ASN A 53 -3.45 19.37 8.37
CA ASN A 53 -4.43 19.71 9.41
C ASN A 53 -3.91 20.77 10.39
N GLU A 54 -2.63 20.70 10.78
CA GLU A 54 -2.02 21.66 11.70
C GLU A 54 -1.86 23.05 11.07
N THR A 55 -1.56 23.13 9.77
CA THR A 55 -1.33 24.39 9.05
C THR A 55 -2.62 25.04 8.55
N TYR A 56 -3.55 24.26 7.97
CA TYR A 56 -4.75 24.78 7.29
C TYR A 56 -6.05 24.44 8.02
N GLY A 57 -5.97 23.70 9.13
CA GLY A 57 -7.11 23.28 9.93
C GLY A 57 -7.79 22.00 9.44
N HIS A 58 -8.58 21.39 10.32
CA HIS A 58 -9.28 20.13 10.02
C HIS A 58 -10.27 20.22 8.84
N ALA A 59 -10.91 21.38 8.63
CA ALA A 59 -11.81 21.57 7.50
C ALA A 59 -11.07 21.47 6.15
N ALA A 60 -9.83 21.97 6.08
CA ALA A 60 -8.98 21.83 4.91
C ALA A 60 -8.55 20.37 4.69
N GLY A 61 -8.18 19.67 5.76
CA GLY A 61 -7.91 18.24 5.70
C GLY A 61 -9.10 17.42 5.20
N ASP A 62 -10.30 17.73 5.66
CA ASP A 62 -11.54 17.10 5.19
C ASP A 62 -11.79 17.33 3.69
N GLU A 63 -11.54 18.55 3.20
CA GLU A 63 -11.65 18.89 1.78
C GLU A 63 -10.63 18.12 0.92
N VAL A 64 -9.40 17.97 1.42
CA VAL A 64 -8.35 17.16 0.79
C VAL A 64 -8.79 15.69 0.68
N LEU A 65 -9.34 15.11 1.75
CA LEU A 65 -9.84 13.73 1.78
C LEU A 65 -10.99 13.51 0.80
N VAL A 66 -11.96 14.44 0.76
CA VAL A 66 -13.09 14.40 -0.18
C VAL A 66 -12.62 14.51 -1.63
N THR A 67 -11.66 15.39 -1.89
CA THR A 67 -11.09 15.56 -3.23
C THR A 67 -10.37 14.31 -3.70
N LEU A 68 -9.49 13.73 -2.88
CA LEU A 68 -8.80 12.48 -3.22
C LEU A 68 -9.81 11.35 -3.48
N ALA A 69 -10.87 11.27 -2.67
CA ALA A 69 -11.93 10.29 -2.87
C ALA A 69 -12.65 10.43 -4.23
N SER A 70 -12.93 11.68 -4.68
CA SER A 70 -13.51 11.92 -6.00
C SER A 70 -12.57 11.47 -7.11
N VAL A 71 -11.30 11.89 -7.04
CA VAL A 71 -10.29 11.55 -8.05
C VAL A 71 -10.08 10.04 -8.14
N LEU A 72 -10.08 9.32 -7.00
CA LEU A 72 -9.98 7.86 -7.00
C LEU A 72 -11.17 7.17 -7.69
N ARG A 73 -12.40 7.65 -7.46
CA ARG A 73 -13.58 7.10 -8.15
C ARG A 73 -13.51 7.34 -9.66
N GLU A 74 -13.11 8.54 -10.07
CA GLU A 74 -12.97 8.89 -11.49
C GLU A 74 -11.86 8.05 -12.16
N CYS A 75 -10.74 7.85 -11.48
CA CYS A 75 -9.61 7.08 -11.98
C CYS A 75 -9.94 5.58 -12.14
N GLY A 76 -10.67 5.00 -11.19
CA GLY A 76 -11.03 3.58 -11.21
C GLY A 76 -12.20 3.22 -12.14
N GLY A 77 -13.06 4.17 -12.46
CA GLY A 77 -14.26 3.92 -13.26
C GLY A 77 -15.29 3.03 -12.56
N SER A 78 -16.23 2.46 -13.33
CA SER A 78 -17.40 1.75 -12.79
C SER A 78 -17.09 0.40 -12.14
N ASN A 79 -15.96 -0.21 -12.48
CA ASN A 79 -15.60 -1.56 -12.03
C ASN A 79 -14.66 -1.53 -10.80
N ALA A 80 -14.11 -0.38 -10.45
CA ALA A 80 -13.24 -0.27 -9.30
C ALA A 80 -14.03 -0.23 -7.98
N ALA A 81 -13.51 -0.91 -6.96
CA ALA A 81 -13.93 -0.70 -5.59
C ALA A 81 -12.94 0.26 -4.92
N VAL A 82 -13.44 1.35 -4.34
CA VAL A 82 -12.61 2.36 -3.66
C VAL A 82 -13.06 2.49 -2.21
N CYS A 83 -12.12 2.41 -1.27
CA CYS A 83 -12.41 2.53 0.15
C CYS A 83 -11.51 3.54 0.85
N ARG A 84 -12.05 4.14 1.91
CA ARG A 84 -11.27 4.82 2.92
C ARG A 84 -10.93 3.79 4.00
N TYR A 85 -9.67 3.37 4.03
CA TYR A 85 -9.20 2.27 4.86
C TYR A 85 -8.87 2.71 6.29
N GLY A 86 -8.31 3.92 6.42
CA GLY A 86 -7.94 4.56 7.67
C GLY A 86 -8.27 6.06 7.66
N GLY A 87 -7.56 6.86 8.45
CA GLY A 87 -7.79 8.31 8.53
C GLY A 87 -7.53 9.01 7.19
N ASP A 88 -6.32 8.85 6.68
CA ASP A 88 -5.73 9.42 5.46
C ASP A 88 -5.29 8.35 4.45
N GLU A 89 -5.74 7.12 4.70
CA GLU A 89 -5.37 5.91 4.00
C GLU A 89 -6.53 5.42 3.12
N PHE A 90 -6.24 5.13 1.85
CA PHE A 90 -7.22 4.75 0.84
C PHE A 90 -6.77 3.49 0.10
N MET A 91 -7.70 2.62 -0.25
CA MET A 91 -7.41 1.50 -1.15
C MET A 91 -8.32 1.52 -2.36
N ILE A 92 -7.77 1.08 -3.49
CA ILE A 92 -8.52 0.86 -4.72
C ILE A 92 -8.22 -0.53 -5.25
N LEU A 93 -9.29 -1.26 -5.53
CA LEU A 93 -9.27 -2.56 -6.18
C LEU A 93 -9.68 -2.37 -7.64
N LEU A 94 -8.88 -2.89 -8.55
CA LEU A 94 -9.00 -2.72 -10.00
C LEU A 94 -9.13 -4.11 -10.64
N PRO A 95 -10.35 -4.65 -10.77
CA PRO A 95 -10.62 -5.84 -11.56
C PRO A 95 -10.33 -5.58 -13.04
N ASP A 96 -9.93 -6.62 -13.78
CA ASP A 96 -9.60 -6.55 -15.20
C ASP A 96 -8.55 -5.48 -15.51
N THR A 97 -7.56 -5.35 -14.61
CA THR A 97 -6.49 -4.35 -14.74
C THR A 97 -5.15 -4.98 -14.44
N GLU A 98 -4.27 -4.98 -15.44
CA GLU A 98 -2.90 -5.47 -15.31
C GLU A 98 -2.03 -4.56 -14.43
N ARG A 99 -0.94 -5.11 -13.92
CA ARG A 99 -0.04 -4.42 -12.98
C ARG A 99 0.50 -3.11 -13.52
N GLU A 100 0.97 -3.11 -14.76
CA GLU A 100 1.55 -1.95 -15.43
C GLU A 100 0.48 -0.88 -15.69
N GLN A 101 -0.73 -1.28 -16.06
CA GLN A 101 -1.85 -0.36 -16.23
C GLN A 101 -2.27 0.27 -14.90
N ALA A 102 -2.34 -0.51 -13.83
CA ALA A 102 -2.59 -0.01 -12.48
C ALA A 102 -1.52 1.00 -12.07
N PHE A 103 -0.24 0.72 -12.35
CA PHE A 103 0.85 1.68 -12.10
C PHE A 103 0.64 3.01 -12.82
N LEU A 104 0.33 2.98 -14.11
CA LEU A 104 0.10 4.21 -14.88
C LEU A 104 -1.11 5.00 -14.37
N LEU A 105 -2.19 4.32 -13.99
CA LEU A 105 -3.38 4.96 -13.41
C LEU A 105 -3.06 5.67 -12.10
N ILE A 106 -2.39 4.99 -11.18
CA ILE A 106 -2.06 5.55 -9.86
C ILE A 106 -0.97 6.63 -9.96
N GLU A 107 0.01 6.50 -10.87
CA GLU A 107 1.02 7.54 -11.09
C GLU A 107 0.40 8.81 -11.68
N LYS A 108 -0.55 8.65 -12.62
CA LYS A 108 -1.33 9.79 -13.12
C LYS A 108 -2.09 10.47 -11.98
N LEU A 109 -2.80 9.71 -11.16
CA LEU A 109 -3.52 10.24 -10.00
C LEU A 109 -2.56 10.98 -9.05
N ARG A 110 -1.39 10.41 -8.75
CA ARG A 110 -0.36 11.06 -7.92
C ARG A 110 0.08 12.40 -8.52
N SER A 111 0.34 12.44 -9.82
CA SER A 111 0.70 13.68 -10.53
C SER A 111 -0.43 14.71 -10.47
N ASP A 112 -1.67 14.29 -10.71
CA ASP A 112 -2.85 15.17 -10.68
C ASP A 112 -3.04 15.80 -9.29
N MET A 113 -2.85 15.03 -8.21
CA MET A 113 -2.93 15.54 -6.84
C MET A 113 -1.76 16.47 -6.48
N THR A 114 -0.56 16.23 -7.04
CA THR A 114 0.60 17.11 -6.83
C THR A 114 0.43 18.47 -7.51
N GLN A 115 -0.32 18.52 -8.62
CA GLN A 115 -0.51 19.74 -9.42
C GLN A 115 -1.79 20.50 -9.06
N ARG A 116 -2.65 19.93 -8.21
CA ARG A 116 -3.95 20.51 -7.86
C ARG A 116 -3.81 21.53 -6.73
N ALA A 117 -4.13 22.78 -7.01
CA ALA A 117 -4.28 23.79 -5.97
C ALA A 117 -5.55 23.53 -5.14
N PHE A 118 -5.48 23.77 -3.83
CA PHE A 118 -6.61 23.73 -2.92
C PHE A 118 -6.84 25.13 -2.34
N ASP A 119 -8.01 25.69 -2.67
CA ASP A 119 -8.44 27.02 -2.24
C ASP A 119 -9.40 26.90 -1.05
N PHE A 120 -8.86 26.96 0.16
CA PHE A 120 -9.66 26.87 1.38
C PHE A 120 -10.37 28.20 1.68
N LYS A 121 -11.64 28.14 2.08
CA LYS A 121 -12.51 29.31 2.29
C LYS A 121 -12.14 30.24 3.46
N ASN A 122 -11.06 29.97 4.19
CA ASN A 122 -10.81 30.52 5.54
C ASN A 122 -9.73 31.62 5.62
N ASP A 123 -9.50 32.41 4.57
CA ASP A 123 -8.47 33.48 4.51
C ASP A 123 -7.02 33.00 4.80
N GLN A 124 -6.79 31.68 4.88
CA GLN A 124 -5.48 31.06 5.01
C GLN A 124 -4.98 30.61 3.63
N GLU A 125 -3.66 30.59 3.51
CA GLU A 125 -2.89 30.36 2.28
C GLU A 125 -3.44 29.21 1.41
N GLN A 126 -3.31 29.38 0.09
CA GLN A 126 -3.52 28.34 -0.90
C GLN A 126 -2.55 27.17 -0.66
N LEU A 127 -3.03 25.94 -0.74
CA LEU A 127 -2.17 24.74 -0.71
C LEU A 127 -1.88 24.28 -2.14
N ASP A 128 -0.62 24.43 -2.55
CA ASP A 128 -0.14 24.08 -3.89
C ASP A 128 0.15 22.58 -3.99
N GLY A 129 -0.91 21.79 -4.15
CA GLY A 129 -0.80 20.35 -4.31
C GLY A 129 -0.66 19.59 -3.00
N ILE A 130 -0.95 18.30 -3.08
CA ILE A 130 -0.62 17.35 -2.02
C ILE A 130 0.27 16.24 -2.57
N SER A 131 1.20 15.77 -1.75
CA SER A 131 1.97 14.57 -2.05
C SER A 131 1.20 13.35 -1.55
N ILE A 132 1.18 12.30 -2.38
CA ILE A 132 0.68 10.99 -1.98
C ILE A 132 1.73 9.93 -2.28
N SER A 133 1.78 8.92 -1.43
CA SER A 133 2.57 7.70 -1.64
C SER A 133 1.64 6.53 -1.89
N ALA A 134 2.02 5.63 -2.80
CA ALA A 134 1.21 4.45 -3.09
C ALA A 134 2.06 3.18 -3.28
N GLY A 135 1.53 2.06 -2.79
CA GLY A 135 1.96 0.71 -3.14
C GLY A 135 0.96 0.04 -4.07
N ILE A 136 1.41 -0.84 -4.95
CA ILE A 136 0.56 -1.62 -5.86
C ILE A 136 0.95 -3.09 -5.79
N ALA A 137 -0.01 -4.00 -5.71
CA ALA A 137 0.20 -5.44 -5.85
C ALA A 137 -0.85 -6.05 -6.77
N SER A 138 -0.46 -7.01 -7.60
CA SER A 138 -1.35 -7.61 -8.60
C SER A 138 -1.36 -9.14 -8.51
N ALA A 139 -2.53 -9.73 -8.68
CA ALA A 139 -2.68 -11.16 -8.84
C ALA A 139 -2.56 -11.55 -10.33
N PRO A 140 -1.89 -12.67 -10.65
CA PRO A 140 -1.24 -13.62 -9.73
C PRO A 140 0.23 -13.30 -9.45
N ILE A 141 0.79 -12.23 -10.03
CA ILE A 141 2.24 -11.97 -10.08
C ILE A 141 2.87 -11.68 -8.71
N ASP A 142 2.17 -10.98 -7.82
CA ASP A 142 2.65 -10.62 -6.48
C ASP A 142 2.04 -11.50 -5.38
N GLY A 143 1.03 -12.30 -5.71
CA GLY A 143 0.32 -13.18 -4.79
C GLY A 143 -0.99 -13.68 -5.40
N ARG A 144 -1.49 -14.81 -4.90
CA ARG A 144 -2.78 -15.41 -5.30
C ARG A 144 -3.82 -15.34 -4.20
N LEU A 145 -3.39 -15.10 -2.97
CA LEU A 145 -4.26 -14.94 -1.82
C LEU A 145 -4.40 -13.47 -1.46
N LYS A 146 -5.58 -13.09 -0.95
CA LYS A 146 -5.83 -11.74 -0.43
C LYS A 146 -4.78 -11.30 0.59
N SER A 147 -4.42 -12.17 1.54
CA SER A 147 -3.40 -11.87 2.55
C SER A 147 -2.02 -11.56 1.94
N GLU A 148 -1.64 -12.24 0.85
CA GLU A 148 -0.38 -11.98 0.15
C GLU A 148 -0.40 -10.62 -0.54
N LEU A 149 -1.49 -10.31 -1.24
CA LEU A 149 -1.66 -9.02 -1.93
C LEU A 149 -1.66 -7.85 -0.94
N PHE A 150 -2.39 -7.99 0.18
CA PHE A 150 -2.38 -6.99 1.25
C PHE A 150 -0.99 -6.79 1.86
N ARG A 151 -0.25 -7.87 2.11
CA ARG A 151 1.12 -7.77 2.63
C ARG A 151 2.04 -7.08 1.62
N LYS A 152 1.95 -7.43 0.33
CA LYS A 152 2.82 -6.90 -0.72
C LYS A 152 2.52 -5.44 -1.05
N VAL A 153 1.24 -5.04 -1.06
CA VAL A 153 0.86 -3.65 -1.31
C VAL A 153 1.31 -2.74 -0.16
N ASP A 154 1.19 -3.20 1.09
CA ASP A 154 1.65 -2.48 2.28
C ASP A 154 3.18 -2.30 2.27
N GLN A 155 3.93 -3.35 1.95
CA GLN A 155 5.39 -3.27 1.76
C GLN A 155 5.78 -2.27 0.66
N ALA A 156 5.06 -2.28 -0.46
CA ALA A 156 5.30 -1.34 -1.55
C ALA A 156 5.05 0.11 -1.12
N LEU A 157 3.97 0.36 -0.38
CA LEU A 157 3.65 1.68 0.19
C LEU A 157 4.71 2.12 1.21
N TYR A 158 5.12 1.23 2.10
CA TYR A 158 6.21 1.49 3.04
C TYR A 158 7.49 1.91 2.31
N ARG A 159 7.86 1.23 1.22
CA ARG A 159 9.04 1.59 0.41
C ARG A 159 8.87 2.94 -0.29
N ALA A 160 7.67 3.30 -0.74
CA ALA A 160 7.40 4.64 -1.26
C ALA A 160 7.71 5.70 -0.19
N LYS A 161 7.17 5.53 1.02
CA LYS A 161 7.40 6.45 2.14
C LYS A 161 8.87 6.50 2.57
N ALA A 162 9.50 5.34 2.74
CA ALA A 162 10.89 5.22 3.20
C ALA A 162 11.91 5.77 2.19
N THR A 163 11.60 5.74 0.88
CA THR A 163 12.47 6.27 -0.18
C THR A 163 12.20 7.73 -0.53
N GLY A 164 11.55 8.49 0.37
CA GLY A 164 11.36 9.93 0.22
C GLY A 164 9.95 10.37 -0.19
N ARG A 165 8.93 9.50 -0.05
CA ARG A 165 7.51 9.82 -0.29
C ARG A 165 7.22 10.29 -1.72
N GLY A 166 5.98 10.67 -2.02
CA GLY A 166 5.58 11.21 -3.33
C GLY A 166 5.84 10.25 -4.49
N LYS A 167 5.71 8.93 -4.24
CA LYS A 167 6.09 7.87 -5.17
C LYS A 167 5.04 6.78 -5.23
N VAL A 168 4.87 6.20 -6.42
CA VAL A 168 4.18 4.94 -6.61
C VAL A 168 5.22 3.83 -6.71
N ARG A 169 5.02 2.74 -5.98
CA ARG A 169 5.88 1.55 -6.02
C ARG A 169 5.06 0.32 -6.35
N LEU A 170 5.53 -0.45 -7.32
CA LEU A 170 5.06 -1.80 -7.53
C LEU A 170 5.58 -2.70 -6.39
N ALA A 171 4.76 -3.67 -6.02
CA ALA A 171 5.19 -4.86 -5.36
C ALA A 171 6.22 -5.56 -6.26
N TYR A 172 7.19 -6.16 -5.61
CA TYR A 172 8.12 -7.02 -6.29
C TYR A 172 8.36 -8.21 -5.41
N ASP A 173 8.85 -9.27 -6.02
CA ASP A 173 9.29 -10.42 -5.27
C ASP A 173 10.55 -10.03 -4.48
N GLU A 174 10.36 -9.74 -3.20
CA GLU A 174 11.45 -9.71 -2.26
C GLU A 174 12.00 -11.13 -2.19
N ARG A 175 12.96 -11.46 -3.05
CA ARG A 175 14.08 -12.28 -2.58
C ARG A 175 14.58 -11.54 -1.35
N MET A 176 14.31 -12.11 -0.18
CA MET A 176 14.62 -11.51 1.10
C MET A 176 16.07 -10.99 1.07
N VAL A 177 16.23 -9.67 1.01
CA VAL A 177 17.53 -9.02 1.20
C VAL A 177 17.47 -8.40 2.59
N PRO A 178 18.02 -9.06 3.62
CA PRO A 178 18.00 -8.53 4.96
C PRO A 178 19.05 -7.42 5.02
N LYS A 179 18.67 -6.14 4.99
CA LYS A 179 19.66 -5.07 5.20
C LYS A 179 19.18 -3.94 6.12
N THR A 180 19.88 -3.88 7.26
CA THR A 180 20.72 -2.74 7.72
C THR A 180 20.30 -1.85 8.90
N SER A 181 19.23 -2.13 9.65
CA SER A 181 18.97 -1.35 10.88
C SER A 181 19.56 -1.94 12.18
N HIS A 182 20.06 -3.18 12.20
CA HIS A 182 20.41 -3.89 13.45
C HIS A 182 21.80 -4.53 13.51
N TYR A 183 22.61 -4.41 12.45
CA TYR A 183 23.93 -5.05 12.37
C TYR A 183 25.04 -4.04 12.14
N THR A 184 26.12 -4.18 12.90
CA THR A 184 27.35 -3.41 12.70
C THR A 184 28.04 -3.83 11.40
N GLN A 185 28.88 -2.94 10.86
CA GLN A 185 29.69 -3.23 9.67
C GLN A 185 30.55 -4.49 9.85
N THR A 186 31.16 -4.67 11.02
CA THR A 186 31.96 -5.87 11.33
C THR A 186 31.13 -7.17 11.27
N GLN A 187 29.86 -7.12 11.69
CA GLN A 187 28.98 -8.30 11.61
C GLN A 187 28.62 -8.64 10.16
N LEU A 188 28.38 -7.63 9.33
CA LEU A 188 28.07 -7.83 7.91
C LEU A 188 29.29 -8.39 7.15
N GLU A 189 30.49 -7.90 7.44
CA GLU A 189 31.73 -8.43 6.84
C GLU A 189 31.96 -9.90 7.22
N ARG A 190 31.74 -10.26 8.49
CA ARG A 190 31.84 -11.66 8.95
C ARG A 190 30.81 -12.56 8.29
N LEU A 191 29.57 -12.10 8.18
CA LEU A 191 28.50 -12.85 7.50
C LEU A 191 28.83 -13.08 6.03
N SER A 192 29.34 -12.06 5.35
CA SER A 192 29.72 -12.16 3.93
C SER A 192 30.87 -13.16 3.73
N ASN A 193 31.88 -13.13 4.59
CA ASN A 193 32.97 -14.10 4.56
C ASN A 193 32.49 -15.54 4.79
N LEU A 194 31.58 -15.72 5.77
CA LEU A 194 30.99 -17.03 6.05
C LEU A 194 30.16 -17.55 4.88
N ALA A 195 29.39 -16.68 4.22
CA ALA A 195 28.60 -17.01 3.03
C ALA A 195 29.49 -17.55 1.89
N VAL A 196 30.63 -16.90 1.65
CA VAL A 196 31.62 -17.34 0.65
C VAL A 196 32.22 -18.70 1.02
N GLU A 197 32.64 -18.88 2.29
CA GLU A 197 33.22 -20.14 2.76
C GLU A 197 32.25 -21.32 2.63
N ARG A 198 30.97 -21.08 2.92
CA ARG A 198 29.92 -22.10 2.91
C ARG A 198 29.24 -22.30 1.57
N GLN A 199 29.58 -21.50 0.55
CA GLN A 199 28.88 -21.47 -0.74
C GLN A 199 27.36 -21.30 -0.58
N ALA A 200 26.93 -20.49 0.38
CA ALA A 200 25.53 -20.28 0.75
C ALA A 200 25.16 -18.79 0.67
N GLY A 201 23.86 -18.47 0.63
CA GLY A 201 23.40 -17.08 0.64
C GLY A 201 23.44 -16.45 2.04
N GLU A 202 23.80 -15.16 2.17
CA GLU A 202 23.75 -14.44 3.46
C GLU A 202 22.35 -14.51 4.12
N ALA A 203 21.28 -14.46 3.32
CA ALA A 203 19.89 -14.57 3.80
C ALA A 203 19.49 -15.99 4.22
N GLU A 204 20.20 -17.01 3.75
CA GLU A 204 20.03 -18.40 4.17
C GLU A 204 20.68 -18.61 5.53
N LEU A 205 21.93 -18.18 5.68
CA LEU A 205 22.66 -18.23 6.95
C LEU A 205 21.96 -17.43 8.07
N LEU A 206 21.35 -16.28 7.74
CA LEU A 206 20.59 -15.50 8.73
C LEU A 206 19.28 -16.18 9.15
N ARG A 207 18.65 -16.94 8.25
CA ARG A 207 17.46 -17.73 8.60
C ARG A 207 17.85 -18.90 9.48
N GLU A 208 18.90 -19.64 9.11
CA GLU A 208 19.48 -20.71 9.94
C GLU A 208 19.84 -20.19 11.33
N ALA A 209 20.55 -19.06 11.42
CA ALA A 209 20.92 -18.46 12.71
C ALA A 209 19.70 -18.02 13.53
N LEU A 210 18.62 -17.58 12.89
CA LEU A 210 17.38 -17.23 13.57
C LEU A 210 16.66 -18.49 14.09
N ASP A 211 16.58 -19.54 13.28
CA ASP A 211 15.99 -20.82 13.66
C ASP A 211 16.75 -21.44 14.84
N ASP A 212 18.09 -21.41 14.79
CA ASP A 212 18.97 -21.83 15.89
C ASP A 212 18.75 -20.99 17.16
N LEU A 213 18.57 -19.68 17.02
CA LEU A 213 18.30 -18.79 18.15
C LEU A 213 16.95 -19.12 18.80
N ILE A 214 15.91 -19.32 17.98
CA ILE A 214 14.57 -19.70 18.41
C ILE A 214 14.60 -21.05 19.13
N ALA A 215 15.27 -22.05 18.54
CA ALA A 215 15.44 -23.38 19.13
C ALA A 215 16.22 -23.31 20.46
N LYS A 216 17.28 -22.51 20.52
CA LYS A 216 18.09 -22.30 21.73
C LYS A 216 17.25 -21.79 22.91
N TYR A 217 16.26 -20.95 22.66
CA TYR A 217 15.38 -20.42 23.69
C TYR A 217 14.05 -21.18 23.82
N GLY A 218 13.89 -22.31 23.13
CA GLY A 218 12.73 -23.19 23.25
C GLY A 218 11.42 -22.58 22.75
N VAL A 219 11.49 -21.59 21.85
CA VAL A 219 10.30 -20.96 21.26
C VAL A 219 9.83 -21.82 20.09
N ASN A 220 9.22 -22.96 20.38
CA ASN A 220 8.74 -23.87 19.33
C ASN A 220 7.36 -23.44 18.84
N GLU A 221 7.29 -23.14 17.55
CA GLU A 221 6.10 -23.01 16.70
C GLU A 221 5.07 -21.95 17.12
N ILE A 222 4.77 -21.01 16.21
CA ILE A 222 3.49 -20.32 16.25
C ILE A 222 2.46 -21.40 15.87
N GLU A 223 1.71 -21.90 16.85
CA GLU A 223 0.56 -22.79 16.60
C GLU A 223 -0.26 -22.19 15.44
N ARG A 224 -0.33 -22.93 14.33
CA ARG A 224 -1.12 -22.55 13.16
C ARG A 224 -2.61 -22.73 13.41
#